data_AF-A0A1D2WQI0-F1
#
_entry.id   AF-A0A1D2WQI0-F1
#
_cell.length_a   1.000
_cell.length_b   1.000
_cell.length_c   1.000
_cell.angle_alpha   90.00
_cell.angle_beta   90.00
_cell.angle_gamma   90.00
#
_symmetry.space_group_name_H-M   'P 1'
#
loop_
_entity.id
_entity.type
_entity.pdbx_description
1 polymer ?
#
loop_
_entity_poly.entity_id
_entity_poly.type
_entity_poly.pdbx_seq_one_letter_code
_entity_poly.pdbx_strand_id
1 'polypeptide(L)'
;MSKISKVIAVFSSVLALIILGGLFTSAPVDTKAPVDTKMSVQEKQVAGFFIEFEEGTTEPEVKAILENCNMTINTIDYNSDIMPSRYYMILDRDKTINIEELVDDINLTGPVRKGSNYILTVTEQAIQDKNFLAILEKNNLPMKKSVYCYIGLEDESKNGGIPEKDAFQIANELERNEKVLTASPDTKVYHLLIEFEDGTTEPEVKAILEKYNMTMNTIEYNSDLQPERYYLKVDADKRMGVRDELRKDENWTDHIYFNHDIKKGNSYIITVTEQAIQDENFLAILEKDNLQVKNSVLCCITLGDGAKNWIWESDERKIENELKMNEKVLTVVFSGST
;
A
#
# COMPACT_ATOMS: atom_id res chain seq x y z
N MET A 1 43.78 -22.39 -33.15
CA MET A 1 43.37 -21.49 -32.04
C MET A 1 44.40 -20.37 -31.84
N SER A 2 44.53 -19.38 -32.74
CA SER A 2 45.62 -18.38 -32.60
C SER A 2 45.38 -16.96 -33.15
N LYS A 3 44.13 -16.58 -33.47
CA LYS A 3 43.85 -15.19 -33.91
C LYS A 3 42.77 -14.49 -33.10
N ILE A 4 41.69 -15.20 -32.71
CA ILE A 4 40.58 -14.61 -31.95
C ILE A 4 40.99 -14.30 -30.49
N SER A 5 41.78 -15.16 -29.84
CA SER A 5 42.26 -14.93 -28.47
C SER A 5 43.24 -13.76 -28.35
N LYS A 6 43.96 -13.41 -29.43
CA LYS A 6 44.86 -12.24 -29.43
C LYS A 6 44.10 -10.92 -29.55
N VAL A 7 42.97 -10.89 -30.27
CA VAL A 7 42.15 -9.67 -30.42
C VAL A 7 41.45 -9.34 -29.11
N ILE A 8 40.93 -10.35 -28.40
CA ILE A 8 40.25 -10.17 -27.11
C ILE A 8 41.23 -9.68 -26.02
N ALA A 9 42.45 -10.25 -25.96
CA ALA A 9 43.45 -9.85 -24.98
C ALA A 9 43.94 -8.39 -25.18
N VAL A 10 44.08 -7.94 -26.42
CA VAL A 10 44.46 -6.55 -26.73
C VAL A 10 43.33 -5.58 -26.35
N PHE A 11 42.07 -5.92 -26.65
CA PHE A 11 40.92 -5.09 -26.30
C PHE A 11 40.74 -4.92 -24.78
N SER A 12 40.90 -6.00 -24.00
CA SER A 12 40.82 -5.94 -22.54
C SER A 12 41.96 -5.11 -21.92
N SER A 13 43.15 -5.11 -22.52
CA SER A 13 44.28 -4.31 -22.03
C SER A 13 44.14 -2.81 -22.28
N VAL A 14 43.53 -2.42 -23.41
CA VAL A 14 43.28 -1.00 -23.74
C VAL A 14 42.19 -0.41 -22.85
N LEU A 15 41.14 -1.20 -22.56
CA LEU A 15 40.05 -0.74 -21.69
C LEU A 15 40.51 -0.54 -20.24
N ALA A 16 41.41 -1.39 -19.73
CA ALA A 16 42.01 -1.22 -18.40
C ALA A 16 42.92 0.02 -18.32
N LEU A 17 43.66 0.35 -19.39
CA LEU A 17 44.51 1.54 -19.45
C LEU A 17 43.71 2.85 -19.55
N ILE A 18 42.53 2.84 -20.18
CA ILE A 18 41.63 4.00 -20.22
C ILE A 18 41.02 4.26 -18.83
N ILE A 19 40.64 3.20 -18.11
CA ILE A 19 40.12 3.31 -16.74
C ILE A 19 41.22 3.79 -15.78
N LEU A 20 42.46 3.30 -15.90
CA LEU A 20 43.57 3.80 -15.08
C LEU A 20 44.02 5.23 -15.48
N GLY A 21 43.96 5.59 -16.77
CA GLY A 21 44.34 6.93 -17.25
C GLY A 21 43.35 8.02 -16.84
N GLY A 22 42.06 7.70 -16.74
CA GLY A 22 41.02 8.61 -16.24
C GLY A 22 41.12 8.90 -14.73
N LEU A 23 41.84 8.05 -13.98
CA LEU A 23 42.01 8.19 -12.54
C LEU A 23 43.17 9.12 -12.11
N PHE A 24 43.98 9.63 -13.05
CA PHE A 24 45.18 10.41 -12.72
C PHE A 24 45.32 11.80 -13.38
N THR A 25 44.26 12.35 -13.98
CA THR A 25 44.29 13.76 -14.39
C THR A 25 43.60 14.65 -13.35
N SER A 26 44.26 14.89 -12.23
CA SER A 26 43.99 16.04 -11.36
C SER A 26 44.87 17.21 -11.83
N ALA A 27 44.28 18.14 -12.59
CA ALA A 27 44.83 19.48 -12.74
C ALA A 27 44.16 20.41 -11.71
N PRO A 28 44.92 21.25 -10.98
CA PRO A 28 44.39 22.06 -9.90
C PRO A 28 43.74 23.32 -10.47
N VAL A 29 42.47 23.55 -10.16
CA VAL A 29 41.85 24.86 -10.32
C VAL A 29 41.33 25.29 -8.97
N ASP A 30 42.07 26.22 -8.37
CA ASP A 30 41.61 27.09 -7.29
C ASP A 30 40.25 27.69 -7.67
N THR A 31 39.22 27.34 -6.91
CA THR A 31 38.05 28.21 -6.76
C THR A 31 37.71 28.24 -5.29
N LYS A 32 38.16 29.31 -4.63
CA LYS A 32 37.60 29.72 -3.34
C LYS A 32 36.13 30.07 -3.56
N ALA A 33 35.25 29.17 -3.16
CA ALA A 33 33.86 29.44 -2.85
C ALA A 33 33.61 28.97 -1.41
N PRO A 34 32.85 29.71 -0.59
CA PRO A 34 32.77 29.46 0.83
C PRO A 34 32.14 28.10 1.10
N VAL A 35 32.83 27.32 1.92
CA VAL A 35 32.28 26.22 2.70
C VAL A 35 31.12 26.80 3.51
N ASP A 36 29.89 26.51 3.09
CA ASP A 36 28.71 26.31 3.94
C ASP A 36 27.43 26.39 3.10
N THR A 37 27.25 25.41 2.23
CA THR A 37 25.88 24.94 1.97
C THR A 37 25.89 23.46 2.34
N LYS A 38 25.75 23.17 3.64
CA LYS A 38 25.02 21.97 4.02
C LYS A 38 23.69 22.08 3.29
N MET A 39 23.53 21.34 2.20
CA MET A 39 22.23 20.94 1.76
C MET A 39 21.64 20.22 2.97
N SER A 40 20.89 20.93 3.80
CA SER A 40 20.19 20.32 4.92
C SER A 40 19.29 19.30 4.25
N VAL A 41 19.61 18.02 4.43
CA VAL A 41 18.63 16.97 4.22
C VAL A 41 17.48 17.38 5.12
N GLN A 42 16.42 17.92 4.54
CA GLN A 42 15.24 18.31 5.30
C GLN A 42 14.77 17.02 5.95
N GLU A 43 14.84 16.97 7.27
CA GLU A 43 14.44 15.79 8.02
C GLU A 43 12.96 15.55 7.69
N LYS A 44 12.63 14.31 7.30
CA LYS A 44 11.26 13.95 6.96
C LYS A 44 10.38 14.27 8.17
N GLN A 45 9.22 14.84 7.90
CA GLN A 45 8.27 15.25 8.92
C GLN A 45 6.98 14.46 8.77
N VAL A 46 6.29 14.27 9.89
CA VAL A 46 4.97 13.62 9.94
C VAL A 46 3.92 14.63 10.39
N ALA A 47 2.70 14.51 9.86
CA ALA A 47 1.59 15.41 10.21
C ALA A 47 0.75 14.92 11.39
N GLY A 48 0.92 13.67 11.79
CA GLY A 48 -0.04 13.03 12.66
C GLY A 48 0.29 11.59 12.98
N PHE A 49 -0.70 10.93 13.56
CA PHE A 49 -0.65 9.51 13.90
C PHE A 49 -1.98 8.85 13.60
N PHE A 50 -1.93 7.66 13.03
CA PHE A 50 -3.03 6.70 13.08
C PHE A 50 -2.83 5.84 14.31
N ILE A 51 -3.84 5.78 15.18
CA ILE A 51 -3.77 4.99 16.41
C ILE A 51 -5.02 4.13 16.49
N GLU A 52 -4.81 2.83 16.65
CA GLU A 52 -5.87 1.88 16.89
C GLU A 52 -5.92 1.52 18.37
N PHE A 53 -7.10 1.60 18.97
CA PHE A 53 -7.35 1.27 20.37
C PHE A 53 -8.26 0.04 20.51
N GLU A 54 -8.16 -0.62 21.66
CA GLU A 54 -9.06 -1.69 22.06
C GLU A 54 -10.52 -1.23 22.14
N GLU A 55 -11.41 -2.19 21.87
CA GLU A 55 -12.87 -2.05 21.99
C GLU A 55 -13.29 -1.34 23.29
N GLY A 56 -14.14 -0.32 23.16
CA GLY A 56 -14.70 0.40 24.30
C GLY A 56 -13.79 1.49 24.87
N THR A 57 -12.60 1.73 24.31
CA THR A 57 -11.78 2.89 24.66
C THR A 57 -12.53 4.18 24.30
N THR A 58 -12.69 5.06 25.27
CA THR A 58 -13.48 6.30 25.12
C THR A 58 -12.59 7.49 24.72
N GLU A 59 -13.19 8.52 24.13
CA GLU A 59 -12.44 9.74 23.74
C GLU A 59 -11.69 10.40 24.93
N PRO A 60 -12.23 10.50 26.16
CA PRO A 60 -11.45 10.99 27.31
C PRO A 60 -10.25 10.11 27.66
N GLU A 61 -10.36 8.79 27.52
CA GLU A 61 -9.23 7.88 27.73
C GLU A 61 -8.16 8.06 26.65
N VAL A 62 -8.56 8.22 25.38
CA VAL A 62 -7.64 8.57 24.29
C VAL A 62 -6.86 9.84 24.63
N LYS A 63 -7.56 10.91 25.05
CA LYS A 63 -6.91 12.18 25.46
C LYS A 63 -5.91 11.97 26.60
N ALA A 64 -6.30 11.23 27.64
CA ALA A 64 -5.43 10.94 28.78
C ALA A 64 -4.19 10.12 28.39
N ILE A 65 -4.30 9.22 27.42
CA ILE A 65 -3.16 8.46 26.88
C ILE A 65 -2.20 9.41 26.15
N LEU A 66 -2.74 10.25 25.27
CA LEU A 66 -1.96 11.17 24.44
C LEU A 66 -1.26 12.27 25.25
N GLU A 67 -1.85 12.72 26.37
CA GLU A 67 -1.22 13.68 27.31
C GLU A 67 0.15 13.21 27.82
N ASN A 68 0.38 11.89 27.91
CA ASN A 68 1.65 11.34 28.38
C ASN A 68 2.79 11.42 27.37
N CYS A 69 2.48 11.66 26.08
CA CYS A 69 3.46 11.67 24.99
C CYS A 69 4.00 13.06 24.67
N ASN A 70 3.62 14.10 25.43
CA ASN A 70 4.09 15.48 25.28
C ASN A 70 3.98 16.01 23.83
N MET A 71 2.90 15.64 23.12
CA MET A 71 2.64 16.09 21.76
C MET A 71 1.77 17.35 21.75
N THR A 72 2.06 18.28 20.84
CA THR A 72 1.14 19.39 20.54
C THR A 72 0.08 18.92 19.56
N ILE A 73 -1.07 18.51 20.10
CA ILE A 73 -2.19 17.97 19.32
C ILE A 73 -3.05 19.13 18.84
N ASN A 74 -3.33 19.15 17.54
CA ASN A 74 -4.26 20.09 16.92
C ASN A 74 -5.66 19.49 16.83
N THR A 75 -5.74 18.26 16.31
CA THR A 75 -7.02 17.60 16.02
C THR A 75 -7.00 16.17 16.52
N ILE A 76 -8.12 15.72 17.07
CA ILE A 76 -8.38 14.32 17.37
C ILE A 76 -9.65 13.96 16.60
N ASP A 77 -9.48 13.19 15.53
CA ASP A 77 -10.60 12.56 14.83
C ASP A 77 -10.86 11.20 15.49
N TYR A 78 -11.77 11.21 16.46
CA TYR A 78 -12.09 10.05 17.28
C TYR A 78 -13.08 9.12 16.57
N ASN A 79 -12.81 7.82 16.60
CA ASN A 79 -13.55 6.82 15.84
C ASN A 79 -13.61 7.18 14.34
N SER A 80 -12.46 7.61 13.83
CA SER A 80 -12.26 8.10 12.47
C SER A 80 -12.63 7.03 11.44
N ASP A 81 -13.27 7.45 10.36
CA ASP A 81 -13.63 6.56 9.26
C ASP A 81 -12.53 6.41 8.19
N ILE A 82 -11.40 7.10 8.35
CA ILE A 82 -10.27 7.12 7.40
C ILE A 82 -9.69 5.72 7.17
N MET A 83 -9.64 4.86 8.20
CA MET A 83 -9.14 3.48 8.09
C MET A 83 -10.24 2.50 7.66
N PRO A 84 -9.97 1.58 6.71
CA PRO A 84 -10.93 0.54 6.32
C PRO A 84 -11.00 -0.64 7.32
N SER A 85 -9.96 -0.83 8.14
CA SER A 85 -9.95 -1.80 9.24
C SER A 85 -10.81 -1.30 10.39
N ARG A 86 -11.62 -2.19 10.98
CA ARG A 86 -12.55 -1.87 12.08
C ARG A 86 -12.57 -2.88 13.20
N TYR A 87 -12.02 -4.04 12.93
CA TYR A 87 -12.04 -5.15 13.84
C TYR A 87 -10.61 -5.62 14.06
N TYR A 88 -10.39 -6.35 15.14
CA TYR A 88 -9.11 -6.95 15.41
C TYR A 88 -9.27 -8.28 16.13
N MET A 89 -8.23 -9.10 16.02
CA MET A 89 -8.08 -10.35 16.74
C MET A 89 -6.74 -10.37 17.47
N ILE A 90 -6.72 -10.97 18.65
CA ILE A 90 -5.49 -11.23 19.39
C ILE A 90 -5.22 -12.73 19.31
N LEU A 91 -4.12 -13.10 18.67
CA LEU A 91 -3.68 -14.48 18.50
C LEU A 91 -2.50 -14.77 19.42
N ASP A 92 -2.56 -15.87 20.14
CA ASP A 92 -1.44 -16.39 20.92
C ASP A 92 -0.39 -16.97 19.94
N ARG A 93 0.88 -16.59 20.12
CA ARG A 93 1.98 -17.06 19.26
C ARG A 93 2.26 -18.55 19.42
N ASP A 94 1.92 -19.12 20.57
CA ASP A 94 2.16 -20.52 20.88
C ASP A 94 1.05 -21.43 20.36
N LYS A 95 -0.06 -20.86 19.86
CA LYS A 95 -1.10 -21.60 19.16
C LYS A 95 -0.67 -21.81 17.71
N THR A 96 -0.55 -23.07 17.30
CA THR A 96 -0.42 -23.49 15.90
C THR A 96 -1.73 -23.21 15.16
N ILE A 97 -1.97 -21.94 14.83
CA ILE A 97 -2.85 -21.55 13.74
C ILE A 97 -1.91 -21.19 12.62
N ASN A 98 -2.06 -21.80 11.45
CA ASN A 98 -1.31 -21.32 10.31
C ASN A 98 -1.90 -19.95 9.97
N ILE A 99 -1.26 -18.87 10.44
CA ILE A 99 -1.67 -17.49 10.19
C ILE A 99 -1.82 -17.27 8.68
N GLU A 100 -1.04 -17.99 7.87
CA GLU A 100 -1.16 -18.06 6.41
C GLU A 100 -2.55 -18.51 5.90
N GLU A 101 -3.31 -19.30 6.66
CA GLU A 101 -4.68 -19.71 6.30
C GLU A 101 -5.71 -18.61 6.60
N LEU A 102 -5.35 -17.64 7.45
CA LEU A 102 -6.18 -16.48 7.82
C LEU A 102 -5.82 -15.22 7.04
N VAL A 103 -4.53 -15.04 6.75
CA VAL A 103 -3.98 -13.86 6.07
C VAL A 103 -4.29 -13.98 4.59
N ASP A 104 -5.42 -13.37 4.27
CA ASP A 104 -5.75 -12.87 2.95
C ASP A 104 -5.56 -11.35 3.03
N ASP A 105 -4.69 -10.75 2.20
CA ASP A 105 -4.33 -9.32 2.34
C ASP A 105 -5.52 -8.38 2.06
N ILE A 106 -6.66 -8.87 1.53
CA ILE A 106 -7.92 -8.09 1.51
C ILE A 106 -8.52 -7.95 2.92
N ASN A 107 -8.45 -9.03 3.69
CA ASN A 107 -9.27 -9.21 4.88
C ASN A 107 -8.53 -8.78 6.13
N LEU A 108 -7.20 -8.97 6.15
CA LEU A 108 -6.35 -8.72 7.31
C LEU A 108 -5.17 -7.83 6.94
N THR A 109 -4.75 -6.98 7.87
CA THR A 109 -3.40 -6.40 7.79
C THR A 109 -2.37 -7.43 8.26
N GLY A 110 -1.12 -7.21 7.86
CA GLY A 110 0.00 -7.99 8.39
C GLY A 110 0.00 -8.06 9.93
N PRO A 111 0.36 -9.20 10.53
CA PRO A 111 0.29 -9.38 11.97
C PRO A 111 1.30 -8.47 12.69
N VAL A 112 0.81 -7.67 13.64
CA VAL A 112 1.64 -6.82 14.49
C VAL A 112 1.95 -7.55 15.80
N ARG A 113 3.22 -7.57 16.21
CA ARG A 113 3.62 -8.23 17.44
C ARG A 113 3.34 -7.35 18.65
N LYS A 114 2.53 -7.84 19.60
CA LYS A 114 2.32 -7.19 20.90
C LYS A 114 2.59 -8.17 22.05
N GLY A 115 3.73 -8.00 22.71
CA GLY A 115 4.17 -8.89 23.78
C GLY A 115 4.32 -10.34 23.31
N SER A 116 3.54 -11.25 23.90
CA SER A 116 3.49 -12.67 23.54
C SER A 116 2.48 -13.00 22.43
N ASN A 117 1.74 -12.02 21.92
CA ASN A 117 0.64 -12.21 20.98
C ASN A 117 0.91 -11.53 19.62
N TYR A 118 0.13 -11.90 18.62
CA TYR A 118 -0.08 -11.14 17.40
C TYR A 118 -1.42 -10.41 17.46
N ILE A 119 -1.44 -9.17 16.98
CA ILE A 119 -2.65 -8.43 16.65
C ILE A 119 -2.82 -8.50 15.14
N LEU A 120 -3.99 -8.94 14.69
CA LEU A 120 -4.38 -8.86 13.29
C LEU A 120 -5.57 -7.93 13.21
N THR A 121 -5.44 -6.85 12.44
CA THR A 121 -6.58 -5.97 12.14
C THR A 121 -7.34 -6.55 10.96
N VAL A 122 -8.64 -6.32 10.95
CA VAL A 122 -9.62 -6.98 10.10
C VAL A 122 -10.49 -5.90 9.45
N THR A 123 -10.62 -5.96 8.13
CA THR A 123 -11.41 -5.02 7.34
C THR A 123 -12.92 -5.24 7.51
N GLU A 124 -13.74 -4.22 7.25
CA GLU A 124 -15.20 -4.41 7.21
C GLU A 124 -15.64 -5.40 6.11
N GLN A 125 -14.83 -5.56 5.06
CA GLN A 125 -15.12 -6.52 4.01
C GLN A 125 -14.97 -7.96 4.52
N ALA A 126 -13.95 -8.23 5.33
CA ALA A 126 -13.69 -9.56 5.89
C ALA A 126 -14.89 -10.11 6.67
N ILE A 127 -15.57 -9.27 7.43
CA ILE A 127 -16.72 -9.69 8.24
C ILE A 127 -17.97 -10.02 7.41
N GLN A 128 -17.96 -9.73 6.10
CA GLN A 128 -18.99 -10.13 5.16
C GLN A 128 -18.65 -11.46 4.46
N ASP A 129 -17.41 -11.94 4.57
CA ASP A 129 -16.97 -13.18 3.95
C ASP A 129 -17.32 -14.39 4.82
N LYS A 130 -18.23 -15.24 4.33
CA LYS A 130 -18.70 -16.42 5.06
C LYS A 130 -17.60 -17.44 5.32
N ASN A 131 -16.62 -17.55 4.42
CA ASN A 131 -15.51 -18.48 4.59
C ASN A 131 -14.58 -17.98 5.69
N PHE A 132 -14.27 -16.68 5.68
CA PHE A 132 -13.51 -16.04 6.75
C PHE A 132 -14.17 -16.29 8.11
N LEU A 133 -15.48 -16.00 8.23
CA LEU A 133 -16.24 -16.24 9.46
C LEU A 133 -16.23 -17.72 9.88
N ALA A 134 -16.34 -18.66 8.93
CA ALA A 134 -16.28 -20.09 9.23
C ALA A 134 -14.89 -20.52 9.74
N ILE A 135 -13.81 -19.92 9.24
CA ILE A 135 -12.45 -20.17 9.76
C ILE A 135 -12.33 -19.64 11.19
N LEU A 136 -12.87 -18.44 11.48
CA LEU A 136 -12.86 -17.88 12.84
C LEU A 136 -13.63 -18.78 13.81
N GLU A 137 -14.81 -19.25 13.42
CA GLU A 137 -15.65 -20.13 14.24
C GLU A 137 -14.96 -21.49 14.50
N LYS A 138 -14.44 -22.13 13.44
CA LYS A 138 -13.71 -23.41 13.52
C LYS A 138 -12.53 -23.34 14.49
N ASN A 139 -11.83 -22.21 14.52
CA ASN A 139 -10.64 -22.01 15.35
C ASN A 139 -10.93 -21.29 16.68
N ASN A 140 -12.20 -21.01 16.98
CA ASN A 140 -12.63 -20.28 18.18
C ASN A 140 -11.86 -18.96 18.37
N LEU A 141 -11.80 -18.17 17.30
CA LEU A 141 -11.09 -16.90 17.26
C LEU A 141 -12.05 -15.74 17.49
N PRO A 142 -12.05 -15.12 18.68
CA PRO A 142 -12.91 -13.98 18.96
C PRO A 142 -12.38 -12.74 18.24
N MET A 143 -13.29 -12.05 17.56
CA MET A 143 -13.04 -10.76 16.92
C MET A 143 -13.70 -9.65 17.75
N LYS A 144 -13.00 -8.53 17.91
CA LYS A 144 -13.48 -7.35 18.64
C LYS A 144 -13.47 -6.14 17.73
N LYS A 145 -14.33 -5.16 17.99
CA LYS A 145 -14.31 -3.89 17.24
C LYS A 145 -13.24 -2.96 17.82
N SER A 146 -12.37 -2.40 17.00
CA SER A 146 -11.39 -1.40 17.47
C SER A 146 -11.97 0.02 17.44
N VAL A 147 -11.32 0.92 18.17
CA VAL A 147 -11.57 2.36 18.10
C VAL A 147 -10.38 2.99 17.37
N TYR A 148 -10.58 3.44 16.14
CA TYR A 148 -9.54 4.11 15.36
C TYR A 148 -9.56 5.60 15.60
N CYS A 149 -8.40 6.20 15.79
CA CYS A 149 -8.26 7.64 15.90
C CYS A 149 -7.17 8.13 14.94
N TYR A 150 -7.47 9.24 14.26
CA TYR A 150 -6.44 10.02 13.60
C TYR A 150 -6.11 11.23 14.48
N ILE A 151 -4.83 11.39 14.82
CA ILE A 151 -4.32 12.48 15.65
C ILE A 151 -3.54 13.42 14.75
N GLY A 152 -4.09 14.59 14.45
CA GLY A 152 -3.40 15.63 13.70
C GLY A 152 -2.54 16.49 14.62
N LEU A 153 -1.29 16.69 14.24
CA LEU A 153 -0.37 17.66 14.84
C LEU A 153 -0.60 19.07 14.25
N GLU A 154 -0.03 20.11 14.86
CA GLU A 154 -0.22 21.48 14.39
C GLU A 154 0.42 21.71 13.00
N ASP A 155 -0.25 22.52 12.17
CA ASP A 155 -0.11 22.63 10.71
C ASP A 155 1.27 23.13 10.19
N GLU A 156 1.66 22.70 8.97
CA GLU A 156 2.95 22.99 8.30
C GLU A 156 3.19 24.49 8.04
N SER A 157 2.14 25.33 8.05
CA SER A 157 2.32 26.79 7.91
C SER A 157 3.17 27.42 9.02
N LYS A 158 3.49 26.66 10.09
CA LYS A 158 4.36 27.06 11.22
C LYS A 158 5.45 26.05 11.63
N ASN A 159 5.89 25.13 10.77
CA ASN A 159 6.88 24.08 11.11
C ASN A 159 6.40 23.05 12.18
N GLY A 160 5.11 22.72 12.24
CA GLY A 160 4.53 21.90 13.33
C GLY A 160 4.60 20.37 13.17
N GLY A 161 5.17 19.86 12.07
CA GLY A 161 5.47 18.43 11.96
C GLY A 161 6.67 18.04 12.83
N ILE A 162 6.60 16.88 13.50
CA ILE A 162 7.75 16.35 14.23
C ILE A 162 8.67 15.58 13.27
N PRO A 163 9.98 15.50 13.56
CA PRO A 163 10.88 14.62 12.83
C PRO A 163 10.34 13.18 12.83
N GLU A 164 10.38 12.53 11.67
CA GLU A 164 9.90 11.15 11.48
C GLU A 164 10.50 10.18 12.52
N LYS A 165 11.78 10.34 12.83
CA LYS A 165 12.46 9.56 13.86
C LYS A 165 11.80 9.69 15.24
N ASP A 166 11.41 10.90 15.61
CA ASP A 166 10.75 11.19 16.88
C ASP A 166 9.32 10.65 16.86
N ALA A 167 8.66 10.71 15.70
CA ALA A 167 7.34 10.12 15.51
C ALA A 167 7.34 8.60 15.74
N PHE A 168 8.30 7.88 15.17
CA PHE A 168 8.41 6.44 15.44
C PHE A 168 8.73 6.14 16.91
N GLN A 169 9.48 6.98 17.60
CA GLN A 169 9.69 6.82 19.04
C GLN A 169 8.38 7.00 19.82
N ILE A 170 7.61 8.04 19.49
CA ILE A 170 6.30 8.29 20.10
C ILE A 170 5.33 7.14 19.82
N ALA A 171 5.27 6.64 18.58
CA ALA A 171 4.44 5.48 18.22
C ALA A 171 4.79 4.25 19.08
N ASN A 172 6.07 3.94 19.23
CA ASN A 172 6.54 2.87 20.10
C ASN A 172 6.19 3.10 21.59
N GLU A 173 6.16 4.35 22.06
CA GLU A 173 5.75 4.68 23.42
C GLU A 173 4.24 4.51 23.61
N LEU A 174 3.43 4.95 22.64
CA LEU A 174 1.98 4.74 22.62
C LEU A 174 1.63 3.26 22.68
N GLU A 175 2.30 2.41 21.90
CA GLU A 175 2.08 0.96 21.86
C GLU A 175 2.43 0.22 23.16
N ARG A 176 3.15 0.87 24.10
CA ARG A 176 3.33 0.32 25.46
C ARG A 176 2.08 0.41 26.31
N ASN A 177 1.13 1.27 25.96
CA ASN A 177 -0.15 1.33 26.63
C ASN A 177 -0.97 0.07 26.30
N GLU A 178 -1.55 -0.55 27.32
CA GLU A 178 -2.32 -1.79 27.15
C GLU A 178 -3.49 -1.61 26.16
N LYS A 179 -4.11 -0.43 26.12
CA LYS A 179 -5.25 -0.12 25.25
C LYS A 179 -4.88 0.22 23.81
N VAL A 180 -3.63 0.56 23.51
CA VAL A 180 -3.19 0.90 22.15
C VAL A 180 -2.79 -0.37 21.41
N LEU A 181 -3.52 -0.76 20.38
CA LEU A 181 -3.25 -1.94 19.57
C LEU A 181 -2.09 -1.70 18.61
N THR A 182 -2.15 -0.60 17.86
CA THR A 182 -1.13 -0.18 16.89
C THR A 182 -1.04 1.34 16.86
N ALA A 183 0.14 1.88 16.57
CA ALA A 183 0.32 3.30 16.28
C ALA A 183 1.30 3.48 15.12
N SER A 184 0.93 4.28 14.12
CA SER A 184 1.79 4.60 12.99
C SER A 184 1.79 6.11 12.68
N PRO A 185 2.93 6.71 12.35
CA PRO A 185 2.97 8.10 11.91
C PRO A 185 2.24 8.31 10.57
N ASP A 186 1.66 9.49 10.39
CA ASP A 186 1.10 9.96 9.10
C ASP A 186 2.22 10.53 8.23
N THR A 187 2.61 9.75 7.23
CA THR A 187 3.78 10.00 6.38
C THR A 187 3.40 10.66 5.06
N LYS A 188 4.41 11.10 4.29
CA LYS A 188 4.20 11.74 2.99
C LYS A 188 4.04 10.68 1.91
N VAL A 189 3.02 10.84 1.06
CA VAL A 189 2.77 9.99 -0.11
C VAL A 189 3.17 10.72 -1.39
N TYR A 190 3.94 10.04 -2.23
CA TYR A 190 4.54 10.62 -3.45
C TYR A 190 3.88 10.13 -4.73
N HIS A 191 3.39 8.89 -4.75
CA HIS A 191 2.75 8.29 -5.91
C HIS A 191 1.45 7.56 -5.53
N LEU A 192 0.46 7.68 -6.42
CA LEU A 192 -0.75 6.87 -6.39
C LEU A 192 -0.77 5.98 -7.63
N LEU A 193 -0.87 4.68 -7.47
CA LEU A 193 -1.18 3.76 -8.56
C LEU A 193 -2.69 3.53 -8.55
N ILE A 194 -3.34 3.83 -9.67
CA ILE A 194 -4.79 3.68 -9.81
C ILE A 194 -5.04 2.80 -11.02
N GLU A 195 -5.75 1.72 -10.80
CA GLU A 195 -6.18 0.82 -11.87
C GLU A 195 -7.63 1.13 -12.24
N PHE A 196 -7.89 1.32 -13.53
CA PHE A 196 -9.21 1.63 -14.08
C PHE A 196 -9.72 0.48 -14.97
N GLU A 197 -11.06 0.41 -15.12
CA GLU A 197 -11.73 -0.50 -16.05
C GLU A 197 -11.23 -0.32 -17.49
N ASP A 198 -11.29 -1.41 -18.26
CA ASP A 198 -10.94 -1.43 -19.67
C ASP A 198 -11.57 -0.27 -20.46
N GLY A 199 -10.78 0.31 -21.36
CA GLY A 199 -11.21 1.41 -22.23
C GLY A 199 -11.38 2.78 -21.55
N THR A 200 -11.10 2.91 -20.24
CA THR A 200 -11.09 4.23 -19.58
C THR A 200 -9.99 5.10 -20.16
N THR A 201 -10.32 6.26 -20.71
CA THR A 201 -9.39 7.14 -21.44
C THR A 201 -8.65 8.12 -20.53
N GLU A 202 -7.50 8.64 -20.98
CA GLU A 202 -6.74 9.64 -20.21
C GLU A 202 -7.56 10.90 -19.83
N PRO A 203 -8.43 11.47 -20.70
CA PRO A 203 -9.32 12.56 -20.29
C PRO A 203 -10.32 12.18 -19.21
N GLU A 204 -10.84 10.95 -19.22
CA GLU A 204 -11.74 10.46 -18.16
C GLU A 204 -10.99 10.30 -16.83
N VAL A 205 -9.76 9.77 -16.85
CA VAL A 205 -8.89 9.70 -15.67
C VAL A 205 -8.68 11.09 -15.08
N LYS A 206 -8.32 12.08 -15.90
CA LYS A 206 -8.14 13.48 -15.45
C LYS A 206 -9.42 14.04 -14.83
N ALA A 207 -10.57 13.87 -15.49
CA ALA A 207 -11.85 14.35 -14.98
C ALA A 207 -12.26 13.70 -13.64
N ILE A 208 -11.88 12.44 -13.41
CA ILE A 208 -12.08 11.77 -12.12
C ILE A 208 -11.19 12.40 -11.05
N LEU A 209 -9.90 12.59 -11.35
CA LEU A 209 -8.91 13.05 -10.38
C LEU A 209 -8.99 14.56 -10.06
N GLU A 210 -9.46 15.38 -11.00
CA GLU A 210 -9.64 16.83 -10.80
C GLU A 210 -10.56 17.17 -9.62
N LYS A 211 -11.47 16.26 -9.24
CA LYS A 211 -12.41 16.45 -8.12
C LYS A 211 -11.73 16.57 -6.76
N TYR A 212 -10.55 15.99 -6.62
CA TYR A 212 -9.83 15.91 -5.34
C TYR A 212 -8.91 17.11 -5.09
N ASN A 213 -8.86 18.06 -6.03
CA ASN A 213 -8.01 19.26 -5.97
C ASN A 213 -6.55 18.95 -5.58
N MET A 214 -6.07 17.76 -5.94
CA MET A 214 -4.69 17.34 -5.70
C MET A 214 -3.78 18.06 -6.69
N THR A 215 -2.61 18.49 -6.21
CA THR A 215 -1.57 18.93 -7.13
C THR A 215 -0.97 17.69 -7.79
N MET A 216 -1.33 17.46 -9.05
CA MET A 216 -0.81 16.35 -9.85
C MET A 216 0.34 16.87 -10.71
N ASN A 217 1.56 16.36 -10.48
CA ASN A 217 2.72 16.74 -11.29
C ASN A 217 2.71 16.02 -12.63
N THR A 218 2.58 14.70 -12.61
CA THR A 218 2.52 13.87 -13.83
C THR A 218 1.53 12.73 -13.66
N ILE A 219 0.89 12.37 -14.78
CA ILE A 219 0.07 11.17 -14.90
C ILE A 219 0.75 10.31 -15.97
N GLU A 220 1.34 9.19 -15.55
CA GLU A 220 1.81 8.16 -16.45
C GLU A 220 0.64 7.23 -16.75
N TYR A 221 -0.07 7.53 -17.83
CA TYR A 221 -1.21 6.76 -18.30
C TYR A 221 -0.75 5.51 -19.03
N ASN A 222 -1.39 4.36 -18.76
CA ASN A 222 -0.91 3.04 -19.19
C ASN A 222 0.55 2.84 -18.81
N SER A 223 0.89 3.12 -17.55
CA SER A 223 2.23 2.87 -16.98
C SER A 223 2.67 1.43 -17.27
N ASP A 224 3.95 1.04 -17.16
CA ASP A 224 4.39 -0.37 -17.31
C ASP A 224 4.83 -1.00 -15.98
N LEU A 225 4.60 -0.31 -14.86
CA LEU A 225 5.03 -0.71 -13.52
C LEU A 225 4.47 -2.06 -13.04
N GLN A 226 3.38 -2.54 -13.63
CA GLN A 226 2.83 -3.87 -13.37
C GLN A 226 2.49 -4.59 -14.69
N PRO A 227 3.12 -5.73 -15.01
CA PRO A 227 2.94 -6.40 -16.30
C PRO A 227 1.58 -7.09 -16.46
N GLU A 228 0.98 -7.62 -15.39
CA GLU A 228 -0.28 -8.35 -15.42
C GLU A 228 -1.50 -7.42 -15.21
N ARG A 229 -2.37 -7.30 -16.23
CA ARG A 229 -3.53 -6.39 -16.20
C ARG A 229 -4.83 -6.99 -16.69
N TYR A 230 -4.91 -8.31 -16.63
CA TYR A 230 -6.10 -9.02 -17.06
C TYR A 230 -7.00 -9.26 -15.86
N TYR A 231 -8.30 -9.06 -16.06
CA TYR A 231 -9.28 -9.33 -15.03
C TYR A 231 -10.57 -9.92 -15.58
N LEU A 232 -11.30 -10.60 -14.70
CA LEU A 232 -12.65 -11.10 -14.91
C LEU A 232 -13.61 -10.29 -14.04
N LYS A 233 -14.77 -9.92 -14.58
CA LYS A 233 -15.89 -9.40 -13.79
C LYS A 233 -16.90 -10.52 -13.59
N VAL A 234 -17.06 -10.97 -12.36
CA VAL A 234 -17.85 -12.15 -11.99
C VAL A 234 -19.00 -11.76 -11.08
N ASP A 235 -20.21 -12.22 -11.35
CA ASP A 235 -21.35 -11.99 -10.47
C ASP A 235 -21.13 -12.59 -9.07
N ALA A 236 -21.63 -11.92 -8.03
CA ALA A 236 -21.39 -12.30 -6.65
C ALA A 236 -21.80 -13.74 -6.28
N ASP A 237 -22.84 -14.27 -6.93
CA ASP A 237 -23.34 -15.63 -6.75
C ASP A 237 -22.47 -16.69 -7.44
N LYS A 238 -21.75 -16.31 -8.50
CA LYS A 238 -20.84 -17.19 -9.25
C LYS A 238 -19.39 -17.13 -8.78
N ARG A 239 -19.01 -16.09 -8.03
CA ARG A 239 -17.65 -15.83 -7.53
C ARG A 239 -16.95 -17.11 -7.07
N MET A 240 -17.55 -17.83 -6.12
CA MET A 240 -16.93 -19.01 -5.51
C MET A 240 -16.72 -20.14 -6.51
N GLY A 241 -17.72 -20.44 -7.35
CA GLY A 241 -17.61 -21.51 -8.35
C GLY A 241 -16.49 -21.24 -9.35
N VAL A 242 -16.38 -19.99 -9.81
CA VAL A 242 -15.29 -19.56 -10.69
C VAL A 242 -13.96 -19.67 -9.96
N ARG A 243 -13.88 -19.21 -8.70
CA ARG A 243 -12.63 -19.26 -7.92
C ARG A 243 -12.13 -20.68 -7.67
N ASP A 244 -13.03 -21.62 -7.40
CA ASP A 244 -12.67 -23.02 -7.16
C ASP A 244 -12.13 -23.69 -8.42
N GLU A 245 -12.60 -23.30 -9.61
CA GLU A 245 -12.02 -23.71 -10.88
C GLU A 245 -10.64 -23.08 -11.10
N LEU A 246 -10.50 -21.76 -10.85
CA LEU A 246 -9.24 -21.04 -11.05
C LEU A 246 -8.12 -21.53 -10.12
N ARG A 247 -8.44 -21.97 -8.91
CA ARG A 247 -7.47 -22.50 -7.93
C ARG A 247 -6.86 -23.85 -8.31
N LYS A 248 -7.37 -24.51 -9.36
CA LYS A 248 -6.83 -25.79 -9.82
C LYS A 248 -5.48 -25.64 -10.53
N ASP A 249 -5.17 -24.43 -11.01
CA ASP A 249 -3.86 -24.10 -11.59
C ASP A 249 -3.29 -22.85 -10.91
N GLU A 250 -2.09 -22.98 -10.37
CA GLU A 250 -1.39 -21.90 -9.68
C GLU A 250 -0.95 -20.77 -10.61
N ASN A 251 -0.88 -21.02 -11.93
CA ASN A 251 -0.39 -20.02 -12.88
C ASN A 251 -1.49 -19.08 -13.40
N TRP A 252 -2.76 -19.33 -13.09
CA TRP A 252 -3.87 -18.57 -13.69
C TRP A 252 -4.21 -17.27 -12.96
N THR A 253 -3.90 -17.17 -11.68
CA THR A 253 -4.02 -15.92 -10.93
C THR A 253 -2.66 -15.51 -10.39
N ASP A 254 -2.39 -14.22 -10.31
CA ASP A 254 -1.08 -13.74 -9.86
C ASP A 254 -0.88 -14.08 -8.39
N HIS A 255 0.23 -14.74 -8.02
CA HIS A 255 0.54 -15.12 -6.64
C HIS A 255 0.63 -13.94 -5.67
N ILE A 256 1.01 -12.76 -6.17
CA ILE A 256 1.12 -11.52 -5.39
C ILE A 256 -0.27 -10.90 -5.16
N TYR A 257 -1.21 -11.13 -6.09
CA TYR A 257 -2.61 -10.68 -5.99
C TYR A 257 -3.59 -11.85 -5.77
N PHE A 258 -3.10 -13.03 -5.39
CA PHE A 258 -3.80 -14.31 -5.60
C PHE A 258 -5.12 -14.41 -4.84
N ASN A 259 -5.23 -13.65 -3.76
CA ASN A 259 -6.38 -13.68 -2.88
C ASN A 259 -7.31 -12.47 -3.07
N HIS A 260 -7.02 -11.56 -4.00
CA HIS A 260 -7.66 -10.24 -4.10
C HIS A 260 -8.86 -10.18 -5.07
N ASP A 261 -9.98 -10.80 -4.73
CA ASP A 261 -11.23 -10.51 -5.43
C ASP A 261 -11.79 -9.14 -4.98
N ILE A 262 -11.75 -8.13 -5.86
CA ILE A 262 -12.20 -6.78 -5.52
C ILE A 262 -13.72 -6.70 -5.67
N LYS A 263 -14.44 -6.47 -4.58
CA LYS A 263 -15.89 -6.29 -4.60
C LYS A 263 -16.25 -4.96 -5.30
N LYS A 264 -17.07 -5.04 -6.35
CA LYS A 264 -17.63 -3.89 -7.08
C LYS A 264 -19.13 -4.06 -7.24
N GLY A 265 -19.89 -3.42 -6.35
CA GLY A 265 -21.33 -3.56 -6.29
C GLY A 265 -21.75 -5.03 -6.07
N ASN A 266 -22.53 -5.58 -7.00
CA ASN A 266 -22.97 -6.98 -7.00
C ASN A 266 -22.04 -7.92 -7.79
N SER A 267 -20.83 -7.46 -8.12
CA SER A 267 -19.82 -8.24 -8.83
C SER A 267 -18.49 -8.23 -8.09
N TYR A 268 -17.61 -9.14 -8.48
CA TYR A 268 -16.23 -9.23 -8.04
C TYR A 268 -15.32 -9.12 -9.26
N ILE A 269 -14.20 -8.43 -9.07
CA ILE A 269 -13.11 -8.35 -10.04
C ILE A 269 -12.06 -9.37 -9.59
N ILE A 270 -11.72 -10.32 -10.45
CA ILE A 270 -10.69 -11.32 -10.20
C ILE A 270 -9.56 -11.05 -11.17
N THR A 271 -8.36 -10.75 -10.66
CA THR A 271 -7.16 -10.56 -11.49
C THR A 271 -6.62 -11.91 -11.96
N VAL A 272 -6.15 -11.96 -13.20
CA VAL A 272 -5.62 -13.16 -13.86
C VAL A 272 -4.31 -12.82 -14.57
N THR A 273 -3.45 -13.82 -14.74
CA THR A 273 -2.13 -13.61 -15.35
C THR A 273 -2.22 -13.55 -16.87
N GLU A 274 -1.19 -13.00 -17.52
CA GLU A 274 -1.04 -13.12 -18.98
C GLU A 274 -0.90 -14.58 -19.43
N GLN A 275 -0.32 -15.45 -18.60
CA GLN A 275 -0.23 -16.87 -18.89
C GLN A 275 -1.61 -17.54 -18.93
N ALA A 276 -2.53 -17.14 -18.03
CA ALA A 276 -3.88 -17.69 -17.97
C ALA A 276 -4.62 -17.51 -19.30
N ILE A 277 -4.51 -16.34 -19.91
CA ILE A 277 -5.26 -16.00 -21.13
C ILE A 277 -4.75 -16.74 -22.38
N GLN A 278 -3.62 -17.45 -22.26
CA GLN A 278 -3.05 -18.32 -23.29
C GLN A 278 -3.39 -19.79 -23.06
N ASP A 279 -4.01 -20.16 -21.93
CA ASP A 279 -4.34 -21.53 -21.55
C ASP A 279 -5.73 -21.94 -22.05
N GLU A 280 -5.81 -23.01 -22.85
CA GLU A 280 -7.07 -23.52 -23.40
C GLU A 280 -8.07 -23.98 -22.32
N ASN A 281 -7.59 -24.54 -21.20
CA ASN A 281 -8.46 -24.97 -20.11
C ASN A 281 -9.04 -23.78 -19.34
N PHE A 282 -8.24 -22.72 -19.15
CA PHE A 282 -8.73 -21.46 -18.59
C PHE A 282 -9.83 -20.87 -19.49
N LEU A 283 -9.58 -20.80 -20.81
CA LEU A 283 -10.56 -20.29 -21.76
C LEU A 283 -11.86 -21.11 -21.78
N ALA A 284 -11.77 -22.45 -21.63
CA ALA A 284 -12.95 -23.32 -21.54
C ALA A 284 -13.81 -23.03 -20.29
N ILE A 285 -13.20 -22.66 -19.15
CA ILE A 285 -13.93 -22.24 -17.94
C ILE A 285 -14.66 -20.92 -18.23
N LEU A 286 -14.01 -19.96 -18.87
CA LEU A 286 -14.65 -18.69 -19.22
C LEU A 286 -15.84 -18.87 -20.15
N GLU A 287 -15.71 -19.73 -21.17
CA GLU A 287 -16.83 -20.05 -22.07
C GLU A 287 -18.00 -20.69 -21.33
N LYS A 288 -17.72 -21.67 -20.46
CA LYS A 288 -18.73 -22.35 -19.63
C LYS A 288 -19.52 -21.38 -18.75
N ASP A 289 -18.85 -20.40 -18.15
CA ASP A 289 -19.48 -19.43 -17.22
C ASP A 289 -19.89 -18.12 -17.91
N ASN A 290 -19.73 -18.02 -19.23
CA ASN A 290 -19.97 -16.83 -20.06
C ASN A 290 -19.25 -15.58 -19.52
N LEU A 291 -17.97 -15.76 -19.16
CA LEU A 291 -17.07 -14.71 -18.69
C LEU A 291 -16.19 -14.21 -19.82
N GLN A 292 -15.73 -12.97 -19.69
CA GLN A 292 -14.80 -12.35 -20.63
C GLN A 292 -13.61 -11.79 -19.86
N VAL A 293 -12.41 -12.06 -20.38
CA VAL A 293 -11.19 -11.37 -19.96
C VAL A 293 -11.24 -9.94 -20.45
N LYS A 294 -10.94 -9.01 -19.54
CA LYS A 294 -10.75 -7.59 -19.84
C LYS A 294 -9.34 -7.18 -19.49
N ASN A 295 -8.83 -6.17 -20.18
CA ASN A 295 -7.59 -5.50 -19.80
C ASN A 295 -7.90 -4.34 -18.86
N SER A 296 -6.93 -3.86 -18.09
CA SER A 296 -7.07 -2.67 -17.24
C SER A 296 -6.16 -1.53 -17.68
N VAL A 297 -6.51 -0.33 -17.21
CA VAL A 297 -5.72 0.89 -17.44
C VAL A 297 -5.04 1.26 -16.13
N LEU A 298 -3.73 1.01 -16.03
CA LEU A 298 -2.93 1.43 -14.87
C LEU A 298 -2.40 2.84 -15.07
N CYS A 299 -2.64 3.71 -14.10
CA CYS A 299 -2.12 5.06 -14.05
C CYS A 299 -1.21 5.24 -12.84
N CYS A 300 0.02 5.69 -13.06
CA CYS A 300 0.88 6.19 -11.99
C CYS A 300 0.75 7.71 -11.90
N ILE A 301 0.17 8.18 -10.79
CA ILE A 301 0.00 9.59 -10.49
C ILE A 301 1.15 10.00 -9.60
N THR A 302 2.01 10.88 -10.10
CA THR A 302 3.05 11.51 -9.27
C THR A 302 2.47 12.78 -8.68
N LEU A 303 2.38 12.81 -7.35
CA LEU A 303 1.87 13.95 -6.60
C LEU A 303 2.99 15.00 -6.44
N GLY A 304 4.21 14.56 -6.10
CA GLY A 304 5.34 15.43 -5.77
C GLY A 304 6.67 15.00 -6.40
N ASP A 305 7.68 15.90 -6.41
CA ASP A 305 9.04 15.65 -6.91
C ASP A 305 10.10 15.60 -5.77
N GLY A 306 9.65 15.42 -4.54
CA GLY A 306 10.50 15.43 -3.34
C GLY A 306 10.81 16.82 -2.79
N ALA A 307 10.66 17.89 -3.58
CA ALA A 307 10.90 19.27 -3.15
C ALA A 307 9.60 20.05 -2.85
N LYS A 308 8.49 19.75 -3.55
CA LYS A 308 7.14 20.30 -3.30
C LYS A 308 6.03 19.30 -3.70
N ASN A 309 4.83 19.52 -3.17
CA ASN A 309 3.54 18.92 -3.58
C ASN A 309 3.30 17.44 -3.22
N TRP A 310 3.56 17.01 -1.99
CA TRP A 310 3.04 15.73 -1.45
C TRP A 310 1.62 15.89 -0.90
N ILE A 311 0.95 14.77 -0.65
CA ILE A 311 -0.19 14.71 0.28
C ILE A 311 0.19 13.86 1.49
N TRP A 312 -0.53 14.05 2.58
CA TRP A 312 -0.44 13.19 3.76
C TRP A 312 -1.16 11.87 3.49
N GLU A 313 -0.67 10.78 4.09
CA GLU A 313 -1.30 9.46 4.04
C GLU A 313 -2.77 9.56 4.48
N SER A 314 -3.08 10.42 5.45
CA SER A 314 -4.46 10.64 5.91
C SER A 314 -5.38 11.22 4.83
N ASP A 315 -4.87 12.07 3.96
CA ASP A 315 -5.61 12.60 2.82
C ASP A 315 -5.66 11.59 1.67
N GLU A 316 -4.57 10.87 1.43
CA GLU A 316 -4.52 9.75 0.48
C GLU A 316 -5.59 8.70 0.78
N ARG A 317 -5.72 8.27 2.03
CA ARG A 317 -6.71 7.26 2.45
C ARG A 317 -8.15 7.74 2.31
N LYS A 318 -8.42 9.03 2.51
CA LYS A 318 -9.75 9.61 2.20
C LYS A 318 -10.04 9.53 0.70
N ILE A 319 -9.06 9.92 -0.11
CA ILE A 319 -9.16 9.89 -1.57
C ILE A 319 -9.34 8.46 -2.07
N GLU A 320 -8.63 7.50 -1.49
CA GLU A 320 -8.78 6.07 -1.74
C GLU A 320 -10.24 5.62 -1.51
N ASN A 321 -10.78 5.90 -0.33
CA ASN A 321 -12.13 5.49 0.05
C ASN A 321 -13.18 6.06 -0.91
N GLU A 322 -13.00 7.31 -1.36
CA GLU A 322 -13.88 7.93 -2.35
C GLU A 322 -13.68 7.36 -3.76
N LEU A 323 -12.43 7.18 -4.20
CA LEU A 323 -12.12 6.61 -5.52
C LEU A 323 -12.61 5.18 -5.66
N LYS A 324 -12.53 4.37 -4.60
CA LYS A 324 -13.06 3.00 -4.59
C LYS A 324 -14.56 2.92 -4.82
N MET A 325 -15.32 4.00 -4.58
CA MET A 325 -16.74 4.09 -4.91
C MET A 325 -17.01 4.41 -6.38
N ASN A 326 -16.00 4.85 -7.14
CA ASN A 326 -16.15 5.12 -8.56
C ASN A 326 -16.24 3.79 -9.35
N GLU A 327 -17.25 3.69 -10.23
CA GLU A 327 -17.49 2.49 -11.04
C GLU A 327 -16.33 2.16 -11.99
N LYS A 328 -15.57 3.18 -12.42
CA LYS A 328 -14.43 3.02 -13.33
C LYS A 328 -13.13 2.67 -12.63
N VAL A 329 -13.00 2.91 -11.34
CA VAL A 329 -11.79 2.56 -10.58
C VAL A 329 -11.91 1.10 -10.16
N LEU A 330 -10.94 0.26 -10.48
CA LEU A 330 -10.85 -1.11 -10.02
C LEU A 330 -10.20 -1.16 -8.64
N THR A 331 -8.95 -0.70 -8.54
CA THR A 331 -8.20 -0.62 -7.29
C THR A 331 -7.35 0.64 -7.23
N VAL A 332 -6.90 0.97 -6.02
CA VAL A 332 -5.93 2.01 -5.75
C VAL A 332 -4.84 1.35 -4.89
N VAL A 333 -3.58 1.48 -5.31
CA VAL A 333 -2.40 0.94 -4.64
C VAL A 333 -1.43 2.09 -4.41
N PHE A 334 -0.81 2.14 -3.24
CA PHE A 334 0.13 3.21 -2.90
C PHE A 334 1.55 2.69 -2.99
N SER A 335 2.38 3.37 -3.78
CA SER A 335 3.79 3.02 -3.95
C SER A 335 4.67 4.18 -3.47
N GLY A 336 5.25 4.04 -2.28
CA GLY A 336 6.18 5.02 -1.74
C GLY A 336 5.53 5.98 -0.75
N SER A 337 5.55 5.58 0.51
CA SER A 337 5.57 6.49 1.65
C SER A 337 7.00 6.63 2.15
N THR A 338 7.32 7.78 2.74
CA THR A 338 8.65 8.02 3.32
C THR A 338 8.81 7.50 4.72
#